data_AF-A0A4Y2DV75-F1
#
_entry.id   AF-A0A4Y2DV75-F1
#
_cell.length_a   1.000
_cell.length_b   1.000
_cell.length_c   1.000
_cell.angle_alpha   90.00
_cell.angle_beta   90.00
_cell.angle_gamma   90.00
#
_symmetry.space_group_name_H-M   'P 1'
#
loop_
_entity.id
_entity.type
_entity.pdbx_description
1 polymer ?
#
loop_
_entity_poly.entity_id
_entity_poly.type
_entity_poly.pdbx_seq_one_letter_code
_entity_poly.pdbx_strand_id
1 'polypeptide(L)'
;MFLSVKSCKKEDFILVTKEIGENVPPSAKICDVEEIILNSNEYKGDPDFVQVILENTVTDRKLQEQKEFELYKLNKEKELELGKLDKEKELELEKIKLKQQQEFELEKLKMNTELELARMQAQTQNQGVIYLQIPETSNAKKKFTLPKVGCYDLNIIVSAQKKKESENSPLQNFIKWIFS
;
A
#
# COMPACT_ATOMS: atom_id res chain seq x y z
N MET A 1 19.34 -47.20 -35.28
CA MET A 1 18.50 -47.73 -34.19
C MET A 1 17.40 -46.71 -33.96
N PHE A 2 16.22 -46.99 -34.49
CA PHE A 2 15.06 -46.09 -34.62
C PHE A 2 14.57 -45.44 -33.31
N LEU A 3 15.00 -45.97 -32.16
CA LEU A 3 14.53 -45.58 -30.81
C LEU A 3 15.58 -44.81 -29.98
N SER A 4 16.66 -44.31 -30.60
CA SER A 4 17.77 -43.66 -29.87
C SER A 4 17.47 -42.20 -29.46
N VAL A 5 16.30 -41.67 -29.80
CA VAL A 5 15.90 -40.31 -29.40
C VAL A 5 15.54 -40.35 -27.91
N LYS A 6 16.51 -39.99 -27.06
CA LYS A 6 16.48 -40.05 -25.57
C LYS A 6 15.32 -39.29 -24.87
N SER A 7 14.34 -38.77 -25.60
CA SER A 7 13.26 -37.95 -25.07
C SER A 7 11.87 -38.30 -25.60
N CYS A 8 11.70 -39.42 -26.32
CA CYS A 8 10.39 -39.84 -26.81
C CYS A 8 9.51 -40.34 -25.67
N LYS A 9 8.25 -39.89 -25.65
CA LYS A 9 7.19 -40.38 -24.76
C LYS A 9 6.30 -41.37 -25.52
N LYS A 10 5.48 -42.14 -24.81
CA LYS A 10 4.52 -43.08 -25.42
C LYS A 10 3.57 -42.35 -26.38
N GLU A 11 3.18 -41.13 -26.02
CA GLU A 11 2.30 -40.28 -26.80
C GLU A 11 2.92 -39.89 -28.15
N ASP A 12 4.24 -39.67 -28.19
CA ASP A 12 4.97 -39.36 -29.43
C ASP A 12 4.87 -40.54 -30.41
N PHE A 13 5.05 -41.77 -29.93
CA PHE A 13 4.90 -42.98 -30.75
C PHE A 13 3.45 -43.22 -31.20
N ILE A 14 2.48 -42.94 -30.33
CA ILE A 14 1.05 -43.04 -30.70
C ILE A 14 0.70 -42.05 -31.82
N LEU A 15 1.25 -40.84 -31.79
CA LEU A 15 1.06 -39.87 -32.86
C LEU A 15 1.70 -40.36 -34.17
N VAL A 16 2.93 -40.87 -34.11
CA VAL A 16 3.59 -41.46 -35.27
C VAL A 16 2.77 -42.60 -35.88
N THR A 17 2.25 -43.53 -35.06
CA THR A 17 1.41 -44.63 -35.57
C THR A 17 0.17 -44.13 -36.30
N LYS A 18 -0.46 -43.06 -35.80
CA LYS A 18 -1.62 -42.47 -36.46
C LYS A 18 -1.25 -41.85 -37.80
N GLU A 19 -0.09 -41.21 -37.89
CA GLU A 19 0.40 -40.57 -39.11
C GLU A 19 0.74 -41.58 -40.21
N ILE A 20 1.31 -42.73 -39.83
CA ILE A 20 1.57 -43.84 -40.77
C ILE A 20 0.33 -44.70 -41.05
N GLY A 21 -0.84 -44.36 -40.49
CA GLY A 21 -2.11 -45.07 -40.74
C GLY A 21 -2.31 -46.37 -39.95
N GLU A 22 -1.47 -46.63 -38.94
CA GLU A 22 -1.57 -47.79 -38.05
C GLU A 22 -2.45 -47.52 -36.84
N ASN A 23 -3.10 -48.56 -36.31
CA ASN A 23 -3.95 -48.45 -35.13
C ASN A 23 -3.25 -49.00 -33.88
N VAL A 24 -3.29 -48.23 -32.79
CA VAL A 24 -2.73 -48.62 -31.50
C VAL A 24 -3.83 -49.02 -30.53
N PRO A 25 -3.79 -50.24 -29.97
CA PRO A 25 -4.70 -50.64 -28.92
C PRO A 25 -4.60 -49.71 -27.70
N PRO A 26 -5.72 -49.27 -27.08
CA PRO A 26 -5.69 -48.36 -25.93
C PRO A 26 -4.88 -48.88 -24.72
N SER A 27 -4.80 -50.21 -24.57
CA SER A 27 -4.06 -50.90 -23.52
C SER A 27 -2.59 -51.18 -23.87
N ALA A 28 -2.14 -50.86 -25.09
CA ALA A 28 -0.79 -51.16 -25.56
C ALA A 28 0.27 -50.46 -24.71
N LYS A 29 1.38 -51.15 -24.43
CA LYS A 29 2.59 -50.58 -23.82
C LYS A 29 3.46 -49.95 -24.89
N ILE A 30 4.45 -49.14 -24.47
CA ILE A 30 5.37 -48.47 -25.40
C ILE A 30 6.06 -49.47 -26.35
N CYS A 31 6.52 -50.61 -25.83
CA CYS A 31 7.15 -51.65 -26.64
C CYS A 31 6.20 -52.25 -27.69
N ASP A 32 4.91 -52.41 -27.35
CA ASP A 32 3.91 -52.92 -28.29
C ASP A 32 3.67 -51.89 -29.42
N VAL A 33 3.67 -50.59 -29.11
CA VAL A 33 3.55 -49.52 -30.12
C VAL A 33 4.78 -49.47 -31.01
N GLU A 34 5.98 -49.58 -30.44
CA GLU A 34 7.23 -49.65 -31.19
C GLU A 34 7.23 -50.85 -32.15
N GLU A 35 6.76 -52.01 -31.70
CA GLU A 35 6.64 -53.21 -32.54
C GLU A 35 5.66 -53.00 -33.69
N ILE A 36 4.53 -52.33 -33.47
CA ILE A 36 3.58 -51.97 -34.53
C ILE A 36 4.27 -51.11 -35.59
N ILE A 37 5.00 -50.06 -35.17
CA ILE A 37 5.71 -49.17 -36.10
C ILE A 37 6.77 -49.95 -36.89
N LEU A 38 7.58 -50.76 -36.23
CA LEU A 38 8.63 -51.54 -36.89
C LEU A 38 8.08 -52.56 -37.90
N ASN A 39 6.84 -53.02 -37.70
CA ASN A 39 6.17 -53.97 -38.57
C ASN A 39 5.36 -53.33 -39.70
N SER A 40 5.14 -52.01 -39.68
CA SER A 40 4.36 -51.30 -40.70
C SER A 40 5.01 -51.33 -42.08
N ASN A 41 4.20 -51.13 -43.12
CA ASN A 41 4.69 -51.11 -44.49
C ASN A 41 5.54 -49.86 -44.77
N GLU A 42 5.16 -48.75 -44.15
CA GLU A 42 5.80 -47.44 -44.22
C GLU A 42 7.22 -47.52 -43.66
N TYR A 43 7.39 -48.14 -42.48
CA TYR A 43 8.71 -48.30 -41.88
C TYR A 43 9.61 -49.26 -42.67
N LYS A 44 9.04 -50.35 -43.21
CA LYS A 44 9.80 -51.31 -44.03
C LYS A 44 10.17 -50.74 -45.40
N GLY A 45 9.34 -49.88 -45.96
CA GLY A 45 9.58 -49.22 -47.24
C GLY A 45 10.55 -48.04 -47.12
N ASP A 46 10.34 -47.19 -46.12
CA ASP A 46 11.14 -45.99 -45.87
C ASP A 46 11.28 -45.72 -44.35
N PRO A 47 12.30 -46.30 -43.71
CA PRO A 47 12.58 -46.05 -42.29
C PRO A 47 12.87 -44.58 -41.97
N ASP A 48 13.48 -43.86 -42.92
CA ASP A 48 13.91 -42.46 -42.73
C ASP A 48 12.69 -41.54 -42.68
N PHE A 49 11.67 -41.82 -43.50
CA PHE A 49 10.38 -41.10 -43.44
C PHE A 49 9.75 -41.17 -42.04
N VAL A 50 9.65 -42.37 -41.46
CA VAL A 50 9.07 -42.55 -40.12
C VAL A 50 9.93 -41.87 -39.05
N GLN A 51 11.26 -41.89 -39.21
CA GLN A 51 12.16 -41.17 -38.33
C GLN A 51 11.92 -39.66 -38.36
N VAL A 52 11.73 -39.07 -39.55
CA VAL A 52 11.42 -37.63 -39.69
C VAL A 52 10.10 -37.29 -39.01
N ILE A 53 9.06 -38.12 -39.13
CA ILE A 53 7.78 -37.91 -38.43
C ILE A 53 8.01 -37.89 -36.92
N LEU A 54 8.75 -38.87 -36.39
CA LEU A 54 9.04 -38.94 -34.96
C LEU A 54 9.82 -37.72 -34.46
N GLU A 55 10.83 -37.28 -35.20
CA GLU A 55 11.64 -36.09 -34.87
C GLU A 55 10.78 -34.82 -34.85
N ASN A 56 9.90 -34.64 -35.83
CA ASN A 56 8.97 -33.51 -35.89
C ASN A 56 7.98 -33.55 -34.71
N THR A 57 7.38 -34.71 -34.44
CA THR A 57 6.43 -34.91 -33.33
C THR A 57 7.06 -34.54 -31.98
N VAL A 58 8.29 -35.01 -31.73
CA VAL A 58 9.03 -34.71 -30.50
C VAL A 58 9.39 -33.23 -30.41
N THR A 59 9.75 -32.62 -31.54
CA THR A 59 10.11 -31.20 -31.61
C THR A 59 8.90 -30.31 -31.34
N ASP A 60 7.76 -30.62 -31.95
CA ASP A 60 6.50 -29.89 -31.78
C ASP A 60 6.02 -29.96 -30.33
N ARG A 61 6.06 -31.14 -29.71
CA ARG A 61 5.73 -31.28 -28.29
C ARG A 61 6.64 -30.42 -27.41
N LYS A 62 7.96 -30.47 -27.63
CA LYS A 62 8.91 -29.66 -26.83
C LYS A 62 8.66 -28.16 -27.01
N LEU A 63 8.37 -27.73 -28.23
CA LEU A 63 8.04 -26.34 -28.52
C LEU A 63 6.75 -25.92 -27.82
N GLN A 64 5.73 -26.79 -27.80
CA GLN A 64 4.49 -26.53 -27.07
C GLN A 64 4.73 -26.47 -25.56
N GLU A 65 5.45 -27.43 -24.99
CA GLU A 65 5.82 -27.44 -23.55
C GLU A 65 6.55 -26.14 -23.15
N GLN A 66 7.45 -25.63 -24.01
CA GLN A 66 8.12 -24.34 -23.78
C GLN A 66 7.16 -23.16 -23.80
N LYS A 67 6.27 -23.08 -24.80
CA LYS A 67 5.27 -22.01 -24.90
C LYS A 67 4.33 -21.99 -23.69
N GLU A 68 3.88 -23.16 -23.24
CA GLU A 68 3.02 -23.28 -22.05
C GLU A 68 3.74 -22.83 -20.78
N PHE A 69 5.03 -23.16 -20.64
CA PHE A 69 5.83 -22.72 -19.51
C PHE A 69 6.05 -21.19 -19.49
N GLU A 70 6.34 -20.60 -20.64
CA GLU A 70 6.48 -19.14 -20.78
C GLU A 70 5.17 -18.42 -20.45
N LEU A 71 4.04 -18.93 -20.95
CA LEU A 71 2.72 -18.38 -20.66
C LEU A 71 2.37 -18.47 -19.17
N TYR A 72 2.68 -19.60 -18.53
CA TYR A 72 2.49 -19.77 -17.09
C TYR A 72 3.30 -18.74 -16.29
N LYS A 73 4.58 -18.54 -16.66
CA LYS A 73 5.45 -17.56 -16.00
C LYS A 73 4.91 -16.14 -16.14
N LEU A 74 4.47 -15.75 -17.34
CA LEU A 74 3.90 -14.43 -17.62
C LEU A 74 2.62 -14.19 -16.81
N ASN A 75 1.72 -15.17 -16.76
CA ASN A 75 0.48 -15.05 -15.99
C ASN A 75 0.76 -14.88 -14.49
N LYS A 76 1.70 -15.66 -13.95
CA LYS A 76 2.09 -15.56 -12.54
C LYS A 76 2.70 -14.21 -12.20
N GLU A 77 3.51 -13.64 -13.09
CA GLU A 77 4.08 -12.30 -12.92
C GLU A 77 2.98 -11.22 -12.93
N LYS A 78 2.03 -11.33 -13.87
CA LYS A 78 0.90 -10.41 -13.97
C LYS A 78 -0.01 -10.44 -12.74
N GLU A 79 -0.28 -11.62 -12.18
CA GLU A 79 -1.05 -11.76 -10.93
C GLU A 79 -0.35 -11.09 -9.75
N LEU A 80 0.98 -11.22 -9.65
CA LEU A 80 1.76 -10.58 -8.60
C LEU A 80 1.76 -9.05 -8.74
N GLU A 81 1.87 -8.54 -9.96
CA GLU A 81 1.83 -7.10 -10.23
C GLU A 81 0.46 -6.50 -9.92
N LEU A 82 -0.62 -7.17 -10.35
CA LEU A 82 -1.99 -6.76 -10.05
C LEU A 82 -2.23 -6.70 -8.53
N GLY A 83 -1.78 -7.73 -7.80
CA GLY A 83 -1.91 -7.77 -6.34
C GLY A 83 -1.10 -6.70 -5.60
N LYS A 84 -0.01 -6.18 -6.18
CA LYS A 84 0.71 -5.03 -5.62
C LYS A 84 -0.05 -3.73 -5.86
N LEU A 85 -0.59 -3.56 -7.06
CA LEU A 85 -1.34 -2.36 -7.44
C LEU A 85 -2.61 -2.20 -6.59
N ASP A 86 -3.32 -3.30 -6.32
CA ASP A 86 -4.52 -3.27 -5.48
C ASP A 86 -4.21 -2.85 -4.03
N LYS A 87 -3.11 -3.37 -3.46
CA LYS A 87 -2.62 -2.96 -2.14
C LYS A 87 -2.21 -1.50 -2.10
N GLU A 88 -1.56 -1.00 -3.15
CA GLU A 88 -1.15 0.39 -3.24
C GLU A 88 -2.36 1.33 -3.29
N LYS A 89 -3.39 0.98 -4.07
CA LYS A 89 -4.65 1.73 -4.13
C LYS A 89 -5.38 1.73 -2.78
N GLU A 90 -5.39 0.62 -2.06
CA GLU A 90 -6.00 0.53 -0.73
C GLU A 90 -5.29 1.47 0.27
N LEU A 91 -3.95 1.46 0.27
CA LEU A 91 -3.14 2.35 1.10
C LEU A 91 -3.35 3.84 0.74
N GLU A 92 -3.49 4.16 -0.54
CA GLU A 92 -3.76 5.52 -0.98
C GLU A 92 -5.14 5.99 -0.54
N LEU A 93 -6.16 5.13 -0.66
CA LEU A 93 -7.51 5.42 -0.18
C LEU A 93 -7.55 5.64 1.34
N GLU A 94 -6.81 4.83 2.10
CA GLU A 94 -6.71 4.97 3.56
C GLU A 94 -6.03 6.30 3.96
N LYS A 95 -4.96 6.70 3.26
CA LYS A 95 -4.32 8.01 3.46
C LYS A 95 -5.27 9.17 3.22
N ILE A 96 -6.11 9.09 2.18
CA ILE A 96 -7.10 10.14 1.88
C ILE A 96 -8.14 10.23 2.99
N LYS A 97 -8.69 9.10 3.45
CA LYS A 97 -9.65 9.06 4.57
C LYS A 97 -9.07 9.67 5.84
N LEU A 98 -7.82 9.33 6.16
CA LEU A 98 -7.13 9.87 7.34
C LEU A 98 -6.95 11.39 7.24
N LYS A 99 -6.54 11.91 6.08
CA LYS A 99 -6.43 13.36 5.86
C LYS A 99 -7.76 14.07 6.03
N GLN A 100 -8.83 13.54 5.45
CA GLN A 100 -10.18 14.10 5.60
C GLN A 100 -10.63 14.13 7.06
N GLN A 101 -10.32 13.07 7.82
CA GLN A 101 -10.63 13.03 9.25
C GLN A 101 -9.83 14.07 10.04
N GLN A 102 -8.54 14.24 9.75
CA GLN A 102 -7.70 15.26 10.38
C GLN A 102 -8.18 16.68 10.07
N GLU A 103 -8.58 16.95 8.82
CA GLU A 103 -9.15 18.25 8.41
C GLU A 103 -10.46 18.53 9.13
N PHE A 104 -11.34 17.53 9.26
CA PHE A 104 -12.60 17.66 9.98
C PHE A 104 -12.41 17.98 11.47
N GLU A 105 -11.49 17.28 12.15
CA GLU A 105 -11.17 17.56 13.55
C GLU A 105 -10.53 18.95 13.73
N LEU A 106 -9.66 19.36 12.80
CA LEU A 106 -9.06 20.69 12.82
C LEU A 106 -10.12 21.79 12.65
N GLU A 107 -11.08 21.59 11.75
CA GLU A 107 -12.17 22.54 11.50
C GLU A 107 -13.11 22.65 12.70
N LYS A 108 -13.42 21.52 13.34
CA LYS A 108 -14.19 21.50 14.59
C LYS A 108 -13.49 22.28 15.71
N LEU A 109 -12.17 22.15 15.81
CA LEU A 109 -11.39 22.91 16.79
C LEU A 109 -11.43 24.42 16.48
N LYS A 110 -11.24 24.82 15.22
CA LYS A 110 -11.34 26.21 14.80
C LYS A 110 -12.69 26.83 15.15
N MET A 111 -13.79 26.18 14.77
CA MET A 111 -15.14 26.64 15.12
C MET A 111 -15.32 26.81 16.63
N ASN A 112 -14.82 25.87 17.44
CA ASN A 112 -14.91 25.99 18.90
C ASN A 112 -14.14 27.21 19.42
N THR A 113 -12.92 27.46 18.91
CA THR A 113 -12.13 28.63 19.30
C THR A 113 -12.78 29.95 18.88
N GLU A 114 -13.35 30.02 17.67
CA GLU A 114 -14.08 31.21 17.21
C GLU A 114 -15.33 31.47 18.04
N LEU A 115 -16.07 30.42 18.39
CA LEU A 115 -17.25 30.51 19.25
C LEU A 115 -16.88 31.03 20.65
N GLU A 116 -15.77 30.57 21.22
CA GLU A 116 -15.27 31.04 22.51
C GLU A 116 -14.83 32.50 22.46
N LEU A 117 -14.13 32.91 21.40
CA LEU A 117 -13.77 34.31 21.18
C LEU A 117 -15.01 35.22 21.05
N ALA A 118 -16.03 34.79 20.30
CA ALA A 118 -17.28 35.53 20.16
C ALA A 118 -18.00 35.69 21.52
N ARG A 119 -18.01 34.65 22.35
CA ARG A 119 -18.55 34.70 23.72
C ARG A 119 -17.81 35.71 24.60
N MET A 120 -16.48 35.72 24.57
CA MET A 120 -15.67 36.68 25.32
C MET A 120 -15.92 38.13 24.89
N GLN A 121 -16.04 38.39 23.58
CA GLN A 121 -16.33 39.71 23.05
C GLN A 121 -17.71 40.21 23.48
N ALA A 122 -18.74 39.36 23.40
CA ALA A 122 -20.09 39.71 23.83
C ALA A 122 -20.16 40.03 25.34
N GLN A 123 -19.45 39.26 26.19
CA GLN A 123 -19.36 39.54 27.62
C GLN A 123 -18.68 40.90 27.90
N THR A 124 -17.63 41.22 27.16
CA THR A 124 -16.88 42.48 27.30
C THR A 124 -17.73 43.70 26.88
N GLN A 125 -18.49 43.59 25.79
CA GLN A 125 -19.42 44.64 25.36
C GLN A 125 -20.52 44.87 26.39
N ASN A 126 -21.08 43.81 26.98
CA ASN A 126 -22.10 43.93 28.02
C ASN A 126 -21.57 44.62 29.29
N GLN A 127 -20.28 44.44 29.65
CA GLN A 127 -19.66 45.18 30.76
C GLN A 127 -19.44 46.67 30.42
N GLY A 128 -19.02 46.98 29.19
CA GLY A 128 -18.85 48.38 28.74
C GLY A 128 -20.15 49.19 28.72
N VAL A 129 -21.28 48.55 28.41
CA VAL A 129 -22.61 49.18 28.44
C VAL A 129 -23.09 49.45 29.88
N ILE A 130 -22.73 48.58 30.84
CA ILE A 130 -23.08 48.78 32.27
C ILE A 130 -22.41 50.03 32.85
N TYR A 131 -21.18 50.37 32.43
CA TYR A 131 -20.50 51.59 32.89
C TYR A 131 -21.11 52.89 32.35
N LEU A 132 -21.75 52.86 31.18
CA LEU A 132 -22.38 54.05 30.56
C LEU A 132 -23.80 54.30 31.06
N GLN A 133 -24.42 53.34 31.76
CA GLN A 133 -25.80 53.44 32.26
C GLN A 133 -25.89 53.80 33.75
N ILE A 134 -24.81 54.27 34.39
CA ILE A 134 -24.90 54.86 35.73
C ILE A 134 -25.32 56.32 35.54
N PRO A 135 -26.54 56.74 35.91
CA PRO A 135 -26.88 58.16 35.90
C PRO A 135 -25.95 58.88 36.88
N GLU A 136 -25.29 59.93 36.40
CA GLU A 136 -24.46 60.85 37.20
C GLU A 136 -25.33 61.53 38.27
N THR A 137 -25.57 60.84 39.39
CA THR A 137 -26.21 61.42 40.57
C THR A 137 -25.14 61.94 41.51
N SER A 138 -24.72 63.16 41.18
CA SER A 138 -24.22 64.21 42.08
C SER A 138 -24.22 63.90 43.59
N ASN A 139 -23.01 63.64 44.11
CA ASN A 139 -22.37 64.33 45.23
C ASN A 139 -23.08 64.33 46.61
N ALA A 140 -22.99 63.22 47.34
CA ALA A 140 -22.95 63.25 48.80
C ALA A 140 -21.54 62.90 49.28
N LYS A 141 -20.81 63.90 49.81
CA LYS A 141 -19.49 63.73 50.43
C LYS A 141 -19.58 62.82 51.67
N LYS A 142 -19.55 61.50 51.48
CA LYS A 142 -19.25 60.55 52.57
C LYS A 142 -17.75 60.61 52.84
N LYS A 143 -17.37 61.22 53.97
CA LYS A 143 -16.00 61.18 54.49
C LYS A 143 -15.65 59.72 54.79
N PHE A 144 -14.86 59.10 53.93
CA PHE A 144 -14.28 57.79 54.16
C PHE A 144 -12.96 57.97 54.90
N THR A 145 -12.94 57.66 56.20
CA THR A 145 -11.71 57.67 56.99
C THR A 145 -11.02 56.32 56.76
N LEU A 146 -9.91 56.32 56.01
CA LEU A 146 -9.07 55.15 55.84
C LEU A 146 -8.36 54.78 57.17
N PRO A 147 -8.38 53.51 57.61
CA PRO A 147 -7.48 53.05 58.65
C PRO A 147 -6.05 53.09 58.12
N LYS A 148 -5.12 53.66 58.89
CA LYS A 148 -3.67 53.58 58.61
C LYS A 148 -3.23 52.12 58.72
N VAL A 149 -3.09 51.45 57.59
CA VAL A 149 -2.30 50.22 57.49
C VAL A 149 -0.85 50.62 57.20
N GLY A 150 0.04 50.18 58.08
CA GLY A 150 1.47 50.46 58.04
C GLY A 150 2.12 49.96 56.76
N CYS A 151 3.16 50.69 56.33
CA CYS A 151 4.04 50.29 55.24
C CYS A 151 4.64 48.91 55.55
N TYR A 152 4.32 47.93 54.69
CA TYR A 152 5.15 46.74 54.51
C TYR A 152 5.63 46.75 53.07
N ASP A 153 6.94 46.57 52.92
CA ASP A 153 7.71 46.72 51.70
C ASP A 153 7.18 45.88 50.53
N LEU A 154 6.96 46.54 49.40
CA LEU A 154 6.54 46.01 48.10
C LEU A 154 7.66 45.28 47.34
N ASN A 155 8.53 44.54 48.03
CA ASN A 155 9.74 43.94 47.43
C ASN A 155 9.85 42.41 47.51
N ILE A 156 8.72 41.69 47.63
CA ILE A 156 8.72 40.21 47.57
C ILE A 156 7.73 39.69 46.52
N ILE A 157 7.75 40.22 45.29
CA ILE A 157 7.33 39.46 44.08
C ILE A 157 8.15 39.95 42.86
N VAL A 158 9.48 39.98 42.97
CA VAL A 158 10.38 40.24 41.80
C VAL A 158 11.45 39.14 41.63
N SER A 159 11.42 38.08 42.44
CA SER A 159 12.43 37.01 42.42
C SER A 159 11.98 35.69 41.77
N ALA A 160 10.73 35.56 41.31
CA ALA A 160 10.25 34.34 40.65
C ALA A 160 10.33 34.36 39.11
N GLN A 161 10.71 35.49 38.49
CA GLN A 161 10.71 35.67 37.04
C GLN A 161 12.09 35.88 36.40
N LYS A 162 13.17 35.53 37.11
CA LYS A 162 14.54 35.64 36.59
C LYS A 162 15.40 34.39 36.75
N LYS A 163 14.78 33.21 36.68
CA LYS A 163 15.50 31.93 36.60
C LYS A 163 14.71 30.85 35.85
N LYS A 164 14.44 31.10 34.57
CA LYS A 164 14.13 30.07 33.55
C LYS A 164 14.45 30.59 32.14
N GLU A 165 15.53 31.36 32.03
CA GLU A 165 16.27 31.51 30.78
C GLU A 165 17.59 30.78 30.97
N SER A 166 17.57 29.45 30.81
CA SER A 166 18.74 28.68 30.38
C SER A 166 18.31 27.24 30.10
N GLU A 167 18.48 26.86 28.84
CA GLU A 167 18.76 25.51 28.36
C GLU A 167 17.59 24.60 27.94
N ASN A 168 17.66 24.22 26.66
CA ASN A 168 17.01 23.10 25.97
C ASN A 168 15.53 23.22 25.61
N SER A 169 15.25 24.06 24.61
CA SER A 169 14.12 23.86 23.70
C SER A 169 14.41 22.70 22.72
N PRO A 170 13.54 21.68 22.63
CA PRO A 170 13.68 20.55 21.68
C PRO A 170 13.81 20.97 20.20
N LEU A 171 13.29 22.14 19.85
CA LEU A 171 13.32 22.67 18.48
C LEU A 171 14.71 23.12 18.05
N GLN A 172 15.56 23.56 18.99
CA GLN A 172 16.95 23.96 18.70
C GLN A 172 17.83 22.74 18.39
N ASN A 173 17.58 21.59 19.03
CA ASN A 173 18.30 20.35 18.77
C ASN A 173 17.87 19.68 17.45
N PHE A 174 16.61 19.84 17.05
CA PHE A 174 16.12 19.33 15.76
C PHE A 174 16.74 20.07 14.58
N ILE A 175 16.90 21.39 14.67
CA ILE A 175 17.54 22.19 13.60
C ILE A 175 19.03 21.84 13.46
N LYS A 176 19.75 21.58 14.57
CA LYS A 176 21.15 21.13 14.51
C LYS A 176 21.33 19.75 13.86
N TRP A 177 20.35 18.86 13.96
CA TRP A 177 20.41 17.53 13.34
C TRP A 177 20.17 17.55 11.83
N ILE A 178 19.38 18.50 11.32
CA ILE A 178 19.10 18.62 9.88
C ILE A 178 20.29 19.16 9.07
N PHE A 179 21.21 19.90 9.70
CA PHE A 179 22.31 20.60 9.02
C PHE A 179 23.71 20.06 9.34
N SER A 180 23.82 18.82 9.87
CA SER A 180 25.10 18.12 10.10
C SER A 180 25.20 16.85 9.28
#